data_AF-M5SVD9-F1
#
_entry.id   AF-M5SVD9-F1
#
_cell.length_a   1.000
_cell.length_b   1.000
_cell.length_c   1.000
_cell.angle_alpha   90.00
_cell.angle_beta   90.00
_cell.angle_gamma   90.00
#
_symmetry.space_group_name_H-M   'P 1'
#
loop_
_entity.id
_entity.type
_entity.pdbx_description
1 polymer ?
#
loop_
_entity_poly.entity_id
_entity_poly.type
_entity_poly.pdbx_seq_one_letter_code
_entity_poly.pdbx_strand_id
1 'polypeptide(L)'
;MESHKLASRIPIFPLIIAASLLVGWLIPEFYAWTDSDQSRPSPLLWKVPLGSAIASAAFCMALPWLPISPQPSIDASRQPMRFSVRTLLILTAGVAITIPLLAKFPLALSGIVCAGSFAYFVAFCVRNPQHRMAAAALFGCMILPYAWVVGYDELDRILPALVVVIAGMPAVLPAALLSQLFGQHFLESQWLMFLLTAFELAIGIWMIRLGPKRTIAYLLLVMQMSAVGSLGFYMMCIA
;
A
#
# COMPACT_ATOMS: atom_id res chain seq x y z
N MET A 1 -0.67 -5.85 -42.29
CA MET A 1 -1.15 -4.73 -41.44
C MET A 1 -2.01 -5.32 -40.32
N GLU A 2 -1.40 -6.05 -39.37
CA GLU A 2 -2.17 -6.72 -38.28
C GLU A 2 -1.35 -7.20 -37.07
N SER A 3 -0.03 -6.97 -37.02
CA SER A 3 0.83 -7.35 -35.87
C SER A 3 0.88 -6.31 -34.74
N HIS A 4 0.43 -5.08 -34.97
CA HIS A 4 0.45 -4.01 -33.95
C HIS A 4 -0.72 -4.04 -32.95
N LYS A 5 -1.75 -4.89 -33.17
CA LYS A 5 -2.91 -4.96 -32.27
C LYS A 5 -2.71 -5.93 -31.09
N LEU A 6 -1.80 -6.91 -31.19
CA LEU A 6 -1.53 -7.84 -30.07
C LEU A 6 -0.60 -7.26 -28.99
N ALA A 7 0.23 -6.27 -29.33
CA ALA A 7 1.11 -5.60 -28.35
C ALA A 7 0.35 -4.67 -27.37
N SER A 8 -0.97 -4.50 -27.55
CA SER A 8 -1.76 -3.42 -26.93
C SER A 8 -2.27 -3.69 -25.51
N ARG A 9 -2.07 -4.86 -24.90
CA ARG A 9 -2.52 -5.09 -23.52
C ARG A 9 -1.56 -5.96 -22.74
N ILE A 10 -0.37 -5.44 -22.45
CA ILE A 10 0.44 -6.01 -21.36
C ILE A 10 -0.44 -5.94 -20.11
N PRO A 11 -0.77 -7.06 -19.46
CA PRO A 11 -1.64 -7.08 -18.31
C PRO A 11 -0.80 -6.67 -17.07
N ILE A 12 -0.42 -5.40 -17.01
CA ILE A 12 0.51 -4.85 -16.01
C ILE A 12 -0.03 -5.04 -14.58
N PHE A 13 -1.32 -4.79 -14.37
CA PHE A 13 -1.94 -4.91 -13.04
C PHE A 13 -1.90 -6.34 -12.46
N PRO A 14 -2.33 -7.41 -13.17
CA PRO A 14 -2.19 -8.75 -12.65
C PRO A 14 -0.72 -9.21 -12.55
N LEU A 15 0.19 -8.70 -13.39
CA LEU A 15 1.63 -8.95 -13.19
C LEU A 15 2.13 -8.36 -11.87
N ILE A 16 1.69 -7.15 -11.50
CA ILE A 16 2.02 -6.54 -10.21
C ILE A 16 1.46 -7.37 -9.05
N ILE A 17 0.21 -7.87 -9.17
CA ILE A 17 -0.39 -8.75 -8.15
C ILE A 17 0.41 -10.06 -8.02
N ALA A 18 0.80 -10.67 -9.15
CA ALA A 18 1.62 -11.88 -9.14
C ALA A 18 2.99 -11.61 -8.51
N ALA A 19 3.60 -10.45 -8.80
CA ALA A 19 4.86 -10.04 -8.20
C ALA A 19 4.73 -9.82 -6.68
N SER A 20 3.64 -9.19 -6.20
CA SER A 20 3.42 -9.00 -4.76
C SER A 20 3.19 -10.31 -4.02
N LEU A 21 2.51 -11.27 -4.66
CA LEU A 21 2.34 -12.62 -4.16
C LEU A 21 3.67 -13.38 -4.06
N LEU A 22 4.47 -13.34 -5.13
CA LEU A 22 5.81 -13.96 -5.15
C LEU A 22 6.71 -13.38 -4.07
N VAL A 23 6.68 -12.07 -3.85
CA VAL A 23 7.45 -11.44 -2.78
C VAL A 23 7.01 -11.95 -1.41
N GLY A 24 5.71 -12.00 -1.12
CA GLY A 24 5.21 -12.54 0.14
C GLY A 24 5.64 -13.99 0.38
N TRP A 25 5.53 -14.83 -0.66
CA TRP A 25 5.92 -16.23 -0.59
C TRP A 25 7.43 -16.45 -0.35
N LEU A 26 8.28 -15.59 -0.89
CA LEU A 26 9.74 -15.67 -0.74
C LEU A 26 10.25 -15.21 0.63
N ILE A 27 9.44 -14.50 1.44
CA ILE A 27 9.88 -13.97 2.73
C ILE A 27 10.28 -15.07 3.71
N PRO A 28 9.44 -16.10 4.00
CA PRO A 28 9.85 -17.18 4.90
C PRO A 28 11.07 -17.95 4.38
N GLU A 29 11.14 -18.21 3.07
CA GLU A 29 12.28 -18.88 2.43
C GLU A 29 13.57 -18.06 2.55
N PHE A 30 13.50 -16.74 2.47
CA PHE A 30 14.65 -15.86 2.66
C PHE A 30 15.25 -16.00 4.06
N TYR A 31 14.41 -16.05 5.11
CA TYR A 31 14.87 -16.25 6.49
C TYR A 31 15.46 -17.65 6.68
N ALA A 32 14.81 -18.68 6.14
CA ALA A 32 15.31 -20.06 6.18
C ALA A 32 16.65 -20.22 5.44
N TRP A 33 16.84 -19.53 4.31
CA TRP A 33 18.09 -19.58 3.55
C TRP A 33 19.24 -18.83 4.23
N THR A 34 18.93 -17.74 4.93
CA THR A 34 19.94 -16.89 5.56
C THR A 34 20.29 -17.30 7.00
N ASP A 35 19.65 -18.33 7.55
CA ASP A 35 19.74 -18.77 8.96
C ASP A 35 19.64 -17.56 9.92
N SER A 36 18.82 -16.58 9.55
CA SER A 36 18.74 -15.32 10.27
C SER A 36 17.64 -15.37 11.31
N ASP A 37 18.03 -15.26 12.57
CA ASP A 37 17.12 -15.16 13.71
C ASP A 37 17.08 -13.72 14.24
N GLN A 38 16.19 -13.46 15.20
CA GLN A 38 16.02 -12.15 15.83
C GLN A 38 17.33 -11.56 16.38
N SER A 39 18.23 -12.42 16.88
CA SER A 39 19.53 -12.04 17.45
C SER A 39 20.63 -11.79 16.41
N ARG A 40 20.45 -12.27 15.17
CA ARG A 40 21.46 -12.20 14.11
C ARG A 40 20.81 -11.86 12.75
N PRO A 41 20.35 -10.61 12.56
CA PRO A 41 19.77 -10.19 11.28
C PRO A 41 20.79 -10.32 10.15
N SER A 42 20.35 -10.91 9.03
CA SER A 42 21.19 -11.04 7.83
C SER A 42 21.58 -9.64 7.31
N PRO A 43 22.85 -9.41 6.90
CA PRO A 43 23.26 -8.15 6.28
C PRO A 43 22.57 -7.92 4.92
N LEU A 44 21.90 -8.93 4.37
CA LEU A 44 21.11 -8.85 3.14
C LEU A 44 19.72 -8.22 3.35
N LEU A 45 19.22 -8.15 4.59
CA LEU A 45 17.91 -7.58 4.92
C LEU A 45 17.73 -6.15 4.39
N TRP A 46 18.80 -5.35 4.41
CA TRP A 46 18.75 -3.98 3.91
C TRP A 46 19.21 -3.85 2.46
N LYS A 47 20.06 -4.76 1.98
CA LYS A 47 20.61 -4.69 0.62
C LYS A 47 19.61 -5.12 -0.44
N VAL A 48 18.82 -6.16 -0.18
CA VAL A 48 17.84 -6.68 -1.14
C VAL A 48 16.71 -5.68 -1.41
N PRO A 49 16.07 -5.08 -0.39
CA PRO A 49 15.05 -4.06 -0.63
C PRO A 49 15.62 -2.76 -1.19
N LEU A 50 16.84 -2.37 -0.82
CA LEU A 50 17.49 -1.21 -1.43
C LEU A 50 17.74 -1.43 -2.93
N GLY A 51 18.20 -2.62 -3.32
CA GLY A 51 18.36 -3.00 -4.71
C GLY A 51 17.04 -2.98 -5.48
N SER A 52 15.95 -3.49 -4.90
CA SER A 52 14.62 -3.46 -5.51
C SER A 52 14.07 -2.03 -5.61
N ALA A 53 14.35 -1.17 -4.63
CA ALA A 53 14.03 0.26 -4.64
C ALA A 53 14.71 0.97 -5.80
N ILE A 54 16.02 0.77 -5.98
CA ILE A 54 16.80 1.33 -7.09
C ILE A 54 16.26 0.83 -8.44
N ALA A 55 16.02 -0.48 -8.57
CA ALA A 55 15.50 -1.07 -9.80
C ALA A 55 14.11 -0.50 -10.17
N SER A 56 13.25 -0.30 -9.18
CA SER A 56 11.92 0.27 -9.42
C SER A 56 11.98 1.77 -9.68
N ALA A 57 12.91 2.51 -9.06
CA ALA A 57 13.15 3.91 -9.40
C ALA A 57 13.63 4.04 -10.85
N ALA A 58 14.53 3.17 -11.30
CA ALA A 58 14.95 3.09 -12.70
C ALA A 58 13.77 2.74 -13.63
N PHE A 59 12.91 1.81 -13.24
CA PHE A 59 11.70 1.49 -13.99
C PHE A 59 10.70 2.67 -14.03
N CYS A 60 10.53 3.40 -12.94
CA CYS A 60 9.72 4.62 -12.86
C CYS A 60 10.28 5.73 -13.74
N MET A 61 11.61 5.84 -13.86
CA MET A 61 12.23 6.74 -14.82
C MET A 61 11.96 6.27 -16.26
N ALA A 62 11.91 4.97 -16.53
CA ALA A 62 11.64 4.41 -17.85
C ALA A 62 10.16 4.55 -18.32
N LEU A 63 9.22 4.64 -17.38
CA LEU A 63 7.77 4.70 -17.59
C LEU A 63 7.23 5.78 -18.55
N PRO A 64 7.80 7.00 -18.63
CA PRO A 64 7.41 8.01 -19.62
C PRO A 64 7.57 7.52 -21.06
N TRP A 65 8.62 6.74 -21.34
CA TRP A 65 8.95 6.24 -22.67
C TRP A 65 8.18 4.98 -23.08
N LEU A 66 7.46 4.34 -22.15
CA LEU A 66 6.62 3.19 -22.49
C LEU A 66 5.35 3.64 -23.25
N PRO A 67 5.05 3.02 -24.41
CA PRO A 67 3.86 3.30 -25.20
C PRO A 67 2.63 2.66 -24.55
N ILE A 68 2.24 3.18 -23.39
CA ILE A 68 0.96 2.84 -22.75
C ILE A 68 -0.09 3.73 -23.42
N SER A 69 -0.75 3.19 -24.45
CA SER A 69 -1.86 3.90 -25.10
C SER A 69 -2.92 4.26 -24.06
N PRO A 70 -3.23 5.55 -23.84
CA PRO A 70 -4.37 5.92 -23.03
C PRO A 70 -5.61 5.34 -23.71
N GLN A 71 -6.41 4.59 -22.93
CA GLN A 71 -7.65 4.03 -23.44
C GLN A 71 -8.55 5.23 -23.83
N PRO A 72 -9.05 5.30 -25.08
CA PRO A 72 -9.70 6.51 -25.61
C PRO A 72 -11.00 6.92 -24.89
N SER A 73 -11.54 6.07 -23.99
CA SER A 73 -12.70 6.40 -23.16
C SER A 73 -12.38 7.23 -21.92
N ILE A 74 -11.10 7.39 -21.55
CA ILE A 74 -10.68 8.03 -20.29
C ILE A 74 -10.49 9.55 -20.44
N ASP A 75 -10.18 10.03 -21.64
CA ASP A 75 -9.85 11.45 -21.86
C ASP A 75 -11.08 12.38 -21.96
N ALA A 76 -12.29 11.85 -22.10
CA ALA A 76 -13.51 12.66 -22.24
C ALA A 76 -13.95 13.37 -20.94
N SER A 77 -13.45 12.95 -19.76
CA SER A 77 -13.86 13.54 -18.48
C SER A 77 -12.70 14.09 -17.64
N ARG A 78 -11.58 14.47 -18.26
CA ARG A 78 -10.54 15.26 -17.59
C ARG A 78 -11.06 16.67 -17.32
N GLN A 79 -11.98 16.80 -16.36
CA GLN A 79 -12.26 18.10 -15.79
C GLN A 79 -11.00 18.55 -15.03
N PRO A 80 -10.43 19.71 -15.37
CA PRO A 80 -9.34 20.26 -14.58
C PRO A 80 -9.84 20.41 -13.15
N MET A 81 -9.12 19.82 -12.19
CA MET A 81 -9.41 19.95 -10.76
C MET A 81 -9.29 21.43 -10.39
N ARG A 82 -10.40 22.16 -10.48
CA ARG A 82 -10.53 23.49 -9.89
C ARG A 82 -10.74 23.27 -8.41
N PHE A 83 -9.67 23.36 -7.63
CA PHE A 83 -9.77 23.49 -6.19
C PHE A 83 -10.56 24.76 -5.90
N SER A 84 -11.86 24.61 -5.66
CA SER A 84 -12.70 25.71 -5.22
C SER A 84 -12.22 26.13 -3.82
N VAL A 85 -12.21 27.43 -3.56
CA VAL A 85 -11.91 27.98 -2.21
C VAL A 85 -12.78 27.29 -1.15
N ARG A 86 -14.00 26.86 -1.51
CA ARG A 86 -14.91 26.09 -0.65
C ARG A 86 -14.38 24.70 -0.30
N THR A 87 -13.80 23.97 -1.26
CA THR A 87 -13.14 22.68 -0.98
C THR A 87 -11.89 22.84 -0.12
N LEU A 88 -11.13 23.93 -0.32
CA LEU A 88 -9.97 24.24 0.51
C LEU A 88 -10.38 24.55 1.95
N LEU A 89 -11.42 25.38 2.15
CA LEU A 89 -11.96 25.73 3.45
C LEU A 89 -12.58 24.54 4.20
N ILE A 90 -13.30 23.66 3.49
CA ILE A 90 -13.84 22.43 4.08
C ILE A 90 -12.70 21.51 4.50
N LEU A 91 -11.64 21.39 3.69
CA LEU A 91 -10.47 20.58 4.01
C LEU A 91 -9.75 21.13 5.25
N THR A 92 -9.48 22.43 5.30
CA THR A 92 -8.78 23.04 6.44
C THR A 92 -9.61 23.02 7.72
N ALA A 93 -10.92 23.26 7.64
CA ALA A 93 -11.82 23.13 8.79
C ALA A 93 -11.92 21.67 9.28
N GLY A 94 -11.99 20.72 8.35
CA GLY A 94 -11.95 19.29 8.67
C GLY A 94 -10.67 18.92 9.40
N VAL A 95 -9.51 19.34 8.88
CA VAL A 95 -8.19 19.12 9.51
C VAL A 95 -8.15 19.74 10.91
N ALA A 96 -8.60 20.98 11.06
CA ALA A 96 -8.63 21.70 12.33
C ALA A 96 -9.52 21.05 13.39
N ILE A 97 -10.59 20.36 13.01
CA ILE A 97 -11.47 19.60 13.91
C ILE A 97 -10.88 18.22 14.22
N THR A 98 -10.26 17.57 13.24
CA THR A 98 -9.67 16.24 13.45
C THR A 98 -8.46 16.25 14.37
N ILE A 99 -7.63 17.29 14.35
CA ILE A 99 -6.44 17.43 15.22
C ILE A 99 -6.80 17.34 16.73
N PRO A 100 -7.74 18.14 17.27
CA PRO A 100 -8.11 18.06 18.68
C PRO A 100 -8.88 16.77 19.02
N LEU A 101 -9.61 16.18 18.07
CA LEU A 101 -10.28 14.89 18.29
C LEU A 101 -9.27 13.73 18.39
N LEU A 102 -8.23 13.75 17.55
CA LEU A 102 -7.11 12.82 17.60
C LEU A 102 -6.40 12.87 18.96
N ALA A 103 -6.29 14.05 19.56
CA ALA A 103 -5.61 14.23 20.85
C ALA A 103 -6.36 13.57 22.03
N LYS A 104 -7.69 13.39 21.93
CA LYS A 104 -8.51 12.80 23.01
C LYS A 104 -8.78 11.31 22.84
N PHE A 105 -9.06 10.85 21.62
CA PHE A 105 -9.40 9.45 21.33
C PHE A 105 -8.71 8.95 20.04
N PRO A 106 -7.36 8.88 20.04
CA PRO A 106 -6.59 8.62 18.83
C PRO A 106 -6.94 7.27 18.18
N LEU A 107 -7.16 6.23 18.98
CA LEU A 107 -7.37 4.87 18.48
C LEU A 107 -8.79 4.66 17.90
N ALA A 108 -9.82 5.13 18.58
CA ALA A 108 -11.20 4.99 18.10
C ALA A 108 -11.43 5.79 16.81
N LEU A 109 -10.93 7.03 16.77
CA LEU A 109 -11.09 7.89 15.60
C LEU A 109 -10.31 7.36 14.39
N SER A 110 -9.05 6.97 14.59
CA SER A 110 -8.22 6.40 13.51
C SER A 110 -8.81 5.09 12.97
N GLY A 111 -9.35 4.24 13.83
CA GLY A 111 -10.09 3.04 13.44
C GLY A 111 -11.32 3.35 12.59
N ILE A 112 -12.15 4.33 12.99
CA ILE A 112 -13.32 4.76 12.21
C ILE A 112 -12.91 5.33 10.85
N VAL A 113 -11.87 6.17 10.81
CA VAL A 113 -11.34 6.75 9.57
C VAL A 113 -10.82 5.65 8.64
N CYS A 114 -10.10 4.67 9.18
CA CYS A 114 -9.61 3.51 8.43
C CYS A 114 -10.77 2.69 7.85
N ALA A 115 -11.74 2.29 8.68
CA ALA A 115 -12.94 1.58 8.23
C ALA A 115 -13.73 2.37 7.16
N GLY A 116 -13.87 3.68 7.35
CA GLY A 116 -14.50 4.58 6.38
C GLY A 116 -13.74 4.63 5.05
N SER A 117 -12.41 4.62 5.07
CA SER A 117 -11.58 4.58 3.86
C SER A 117 -11.70 3.26 3.10
N PHE A 118 -11.78 2.12 3.79
CA PHE A 118 -12.07 0.82 3.17
C PHE A 118 -13.48 0.79 2.57
N ALA A 119 -14.49 1.28 3.29
CA ALA A 119 -15.84 1.38 2.77
C ALA A 119 -15.90 2.26 1.52
N TYR A 120 -15.19 3.39 1.51
CA TYR A 120 -15.06 4.27 0.36
C TYR A 120 -14.33 3.58 -0.80
N PHE A 121 -13.29 2.81 -0.53
CA PHE A 121 -12.55 2.03 -1.51
C PHE A 121 -13.44 0.95 -2.18
N VAL A 122 -14.21 0.20 -1.39
CA VAL A 122 -15.19 -0.77 -1.90
C VAL A 122 -16.25 -0.08 -2.75
N ALA A 123 -16.81 1.03 -2.26
CA ALA A 123 -17.78 1.82 -3.03
C ALA A 123 -17.20 2.35 -4.34
N PHE A 124 -15.92 2.76 -4.35
CA PHE A 124 -15.21 3.19 -5.55
C PHE A 124 -15.05 2.05 -6.57
N CYS A 125 -14.69 0.84 -6.11
CA CYS A 125 -14.58 -0.36 -6.95
C CYS A 125 -15.91 -0.77 -7.56
N VAL A 126 -17.01 -0.70 -6.79
CA VAL A 126 -18.36 -1.04 -7.27
C VAL A 126 -18.81 -0.03 -8.33
N ARG A 127 -18.66 1.28 -8.05
CA ARG A 127 -19.11 2.36 -8.93
C ARG A 127 -18.29 2.51 -10.22
N ASN A 128 -17.00 2.15 -10.20
CA ASN A 128 -16.10 2.36 -11.35
C ASN A 128 -15.51 1.03 -11.84
N PRO A 129 -16.24 0.24 -12.65
CA PRO A 129 -15.78 -1.06 -13.13
C PRO A 129 -14.46 -0.98 -13.92
N GLN A 130 -14.22 0.13 -14.60
CA GLN A 130 -13.00 0.38 -15.39
C GLN A 130 -11.72 0.43 -14.55
N HIS A 131 -11.82 0.81 -13.26
CA HIS A 131 -10.68 0.95 -12.36
C HIS A 131 -10.50 -0.26 -11.42
N ARG A 132 -11.34 -1.29 -11.53
CA ARG A 132 -11.33 -2.45 -10.62
C ARG A 132 -9.99 -3.17 -10.60
N MET A 133 -9.35 -3.35 -11.74
CA MET A 133 -8.04 -4.05 -11.80
C MET A 133 -6.93 -3.24 -11.13
N ALA A 134 -6.94 -1.92 -11.27
CA ALA A 134 -5.97 -1.05 -10.62
C ALA A 134 -6.19 -0.99 -9.09
N ALA A 135 -7.45 -0.96 -8.66
CA ALA A 135 -7.81 -1.03 -7.26
C ALA A 135 -7.46 -2.40 -6.65
N ALA A 136 -7.77 -3.50 -7.34
CA ALA A 136 -7.38 -4.84 -6.92
C ALA A 136 -5.85 -4.98 -6.81
N ALA A 137 -5.10 -4.38 -7.75
CA ALA A 137 -3.65 -4.33 -7.66
C ALA A 137 -3.15 -3.54 -6.45
N LEU A 138 -3.78 -2.41 -6.12
CA LEU A 138 -3.44 -1.64 -4.91
C LEU A 138 -3.65 -2.48 -3.65
N PHE A 139 -4.83 -3.07 -3.50
CA PHE A 139 -5.15 -3.91 -2.35
C PHE A 139 -4.23 -5.13 -2.27
N GLY A 140 -3.93 -5.75 -3.41
CA GLY A 140 -2.98 -6.86 -3.53
C GLY A 140 -1.56 -6.45 -3.12
N CYS A 141 -1.07 -5.28 -3.54
CA CYS A 141 0.25 -4.79 -3.13
C CYS A 141 0.34 -4.52 -1.63
N MET A 142 -0.75 -4.04 -1.03
CA MET A 142 -0.83 -3.73 0.40
C MET A 142 -0.84 -4.97 1.28
N ILE A 143 -1.57 -6.02 0.88
CA ILE A 143 -1.87 -7.16 1.77
C ILE A 143 -1.09 -8.43 1.42
N LEU A 144 -0.90 -8.74 0.13
CA LEU A 144 -0.29 -10.01 -0.28
C LEU A 144 1.12 -10.22 0.30
N PRO A 145 2.00 -9.21 0.41
CA PRO A 145 3.31 -9.43 1.04
C PRO A 145 3.21 -10.01 2.46
N TYR A 146 2.17 -9.66 3.21
CA TYR A 146 1.95 -10.09 4.60
C TYR A 146 1.24 -11.44 4.74
N ALA A 147 0.64 -11.97 3.67
CA ALA A 147 -0.24 -13.14 3.77
C ALA A 147 0.48 -14.44 4.17
N TRP A 148 1.80 -14.49 4.02
CA TRP A 148 2.66 -15.63 4.40
C TRP A 148 3.38 -15.45 5.74
N VAL A 149 3.12 -14.36 6.46
CA VAL A 149 3.84 -14.07 7.72
C VAL A 149 3.22 -14.78 8.93
N VAL A 150 1.93 -15.08 8.91
CA VAL A 150 1.25 -15.76 10.04
C VAL A 150 1.19 -17.26 9.77
N GLY A 151 1.84 -18.05 10.63
CA GLY A 151 1.80 -19.52 10.57
C GLY A 151 0.40 -20.07 10.81
N TYR A 152 0.06 -21.18 10.17
CA TYR A 152 -1.27 -21.82 10.26
C TYR A 152 -1.68 -22.13 11.71
N ASP A 153 -0.73 -22.45 12.59
CA ASP A 153 -0.98 -22.80 13.98
C ASP A 153 -1.38 -21.59 14.85
N GLU A 154 -1.01 -20.37 14.46
CA GLU A 154 -1.40 -19.13 15.15
C GLU A 154 -2.65 -18.48 14.55
N LEU A 155 -3.04 -18.89 13.34
CA LEU A 155 -4.13 -18.29 12.58
C LEU A 155 -5.48 -18.41 13.31
N ASP A 156 -5.76 -19.56 13.94
CA ASP A 156 -7.01 -19.79 14.67
C ASP A 156 -7.11 -18.93 15.95
N ARG A 157 -5.98 -18.61 16.57
CA ARG A 157 -5.92 -17.77 17.78
C ARG A 157 -5.97 -16.28 17.44
N ILE A 158 -5.39 -15.91 16.30
CA ILE A 158 -5.24 -14.51 15.88
C ILE A 158 -6.39 -14.07 14.97
N LEU A 159 -7.19 -14.97 14.38
CA LEU A 159 -8.26 -14.66 13.41
C LEU A 159 -9.11 -13.39 13.73
N PRO A 160 -9.63 -13.18 14.95
CA PRO A 160 -10.41 -11.97 15.25
C PRO A 160 -9.54 -10.70 15.37
N ALA A 161 -8.29 -10.84 15.83
CA ALA A 161 -7.31 -9.75 15.83
C ALA A 161 -6.72 -9.50 14.44
N LEU A 162 -6.69 -10.51 13.57
CA LEU A 162 -6.10 -10.49 12.24
C LEU A 162 -6.79 -9.46 11.36
N VAL A 163 -8.12 -9.32 11.44
CA VAL A 163 -8.85 -8.31 10.67
C VAL A 163 -8.42 -6.89 11.05
N VAL A 164 -8.21 -6.65 12.35
CA VAL A 164 -7.76 -5.36 12.87
C VAL A 164 -6.29 -5.12 12.52
N VAL A 165 -5.46 -6.16 12.60
CA VAL A 165 -4.03 -6.08 12.29
C VAL A 165 -3.81 -5.88 10.79
N ILE A 166 -4.51 -6.63 9.92
CA ILE A 166 -4.47 -6.47 8.45
C ILE A 166 -4.86 -5.04 8.05
N ALA A 167 -5.80 -4.42 8.76
CA ALA A 167 -6.21 -3.04 8.49
C ALA A 167 -5.11 -2.00 8.79
N GLY A 168 -4.10 -2.33 9.60
CA GLY A 168 -2.96 -1.46 9.89
C GLY A 168 -1.63 -1.92 9.27
N MET A 169 -1.55 -3.19 8.83
CA MET A 169 -0.34 -3.83 8.32
C MET A 169 0.35 -3.11 7.16
N PRO A 170 -0.35 -2.63 6.12
CA PRO A 170 0.29 -1.99 4.97
C PRO A 170 1.16 -0.79 5.36
N ALA A 171 0.73 -0.07 6.42
CA ALA A 171 1.42 1.10 6.93
C ALA A 171 2.33 0.82 8.14
N VAL A 172 2.69 -0.44 8.43
CA VAL A 172 3.60 -0.79 9.55
C VAL A 172 4.96 -0.10 9.38
N LEU A 173 5.56 -0.16 8.20
CA LEU A 173 6.86 0.47 7.95
C LEU A 173 6.83 2.01 8.10
N PRO A 174 5.93 2.74 7.41
CA PRO A 174 5.90 4.19 7.57
C PRO A 174 5.50 4.60 8.99
N ALA A 175 4.65 3.83 9.67
CA ALA A 175 4.32 4.07 11.08
C ALA A 175 5.54 3.87 11.98
N ALA A 176 6.33 2.81 11.78
CA ALA A 176 7.54 2.53 12.56
C ALA A 176 8.60 3.63 12.37
N LEU A 177 8.79 4.12 11.14
CA LEU A 177 9.73 5.21 10.86
C LEU A 177 9.28 6.52 11.52
N LEU A 178 7.98 6.84 11.45
CA LEU A 178 7.44 8.03 12.10
C LEU A 178 7.44 7.90 13.62
N SER A 179 7.10 6.74 14.19
CA SER A 179 7.13 6.51 15.63
C SER A 179 8.53 6.67 16.19
N GLN A 180 9.57 6.20 15.46
CA GLN A 180 10.96 6.40 15.84
C GLN A 180 11.35 7.89 15.83
N LEU A 181 10.87 8.66 14.84
CA LEU A 181 11.11 10.10 14.77
C LEU A 181 10.44 10.86 15.92
N PHE A 182 9.26 10.41 16.35
CA PHE A 182 8.53 11.00 17.48
C PHE A 182 8.91 10.41 18.85
N GLY A 183 9.82 9.43 18.89
CA GLY A 183 10.24 8.75 20.12
C GLY A 183 9.13 7.92 20.79
N GLN A 184 8.10 7.51 20.04
CA GLN A 184 6.96 6.75 20.55
C GLN A 184 7.20 5.24 20.46
N HIS A 185 6.67 4.49 21.43
CA HIS A 185 6.75 3.04 21.42
C HIS A 185 5.81 2.45 20.35
N PHE A 186 6.21 1.35 19.72
CA PHE A 186 5.48 0.75 18.59
C PHE A 186 4.03 0.38 18.95
N LEU A 187 3.81 -0.15 20.16
CA LEU A 187 2.48 -0.51 20.66
C LEU A 187 1.57 0.70 20.90
N GLU A 188 2.13 1.85 21.26
CA GLU A 188 1.38 3.10 21.44
C GLU A 188 1.06 3.79 20.10
N SER A 189 1.69 3.33 19.01
CA SER A 189 1.62 3.91 17.66
C SER A 189 0.56 3.26 16.78
N GLN A 190 -0.32 2.41 17.32
CA GLN A 190 -1.35 1.71 16.54
C GLN A 190 -2.32 2.65 15.81
N TRP A 191 -2.68 3.77 16.43
CA TRP A 191 -3.51 4.80 15.81
C TRP A 191 -2.87 5.41 14.55
N LEU A 192 -1.53 5.49 14.54
CA LEU A 192 -0.75 6.01 13.42
C LEU A 192 -0.78 5.04 12.23
N MET A 193 -0.68 3.73 12.48
CA MET A 193 -0.82 2.69 11.45
C MET A 193 -2.17 2.79 10.74
N PHE A 194 -3.27 2.94 11.49
CA PHE A 194 -4.61 3.07 10.90
C PHE A 194 -4.77 4.33 10.05
N LEU A 195 -4.27 5.47 10.52
CA LEU A 195 -4.32 6.72 9.77
C LEU A 195 -3.48 6.69 8.50
N LEU A 196 -2.27 6.15 8.58
CA LEU A 196 -1.39 6.03 7.43
C LEU A 196 -1.96 5.08 6.39
N THR A 197 -2.57 3.96 6.80
CA THR A 197 -3.26 3.04 5.88
C THR A 197 -4.44 3.75 5.20
N ALA A 198 -5.23 4.52 5.95
CA ALA A 198 -6.34 5.29 5.38
C ALA A 198 -5.85 6.34 4.37
N PHE A 199 -4.72 6.98 4.68
CA PHE A 199 -4.07 7.96 3.80
C PHE A 199 -3.51 7.30 2.53
N GLU A 200 -2.89 6.14 2.66
CA GLU A 200 -2.37 5.34 1.56
C GLU A 200 -3.50 4.89 0.61
N LEU A 201 -4.63 4.42 1.16
CA LEU A 201 -5.83 4.11 0.37
C LEU A 201 -6.39 5.35 -0.34
N ALA A 202 -6.45 6.49 0.34
CA ALA A 202 -6.96 7.74 -0.24
C ALA A 202 -6.06 8.24 -1.40
N ILE A 203 -4.74 8.22 -1.21
CA ILE A 203 -3.77 8.55 -2.26
C ILE A 203 -3.88 7.54 -3.39
N GLY A 204 -3.98 6.25 -3.11
CA GLY A 204 -4.11 5.21 -4.12
C GLY A 204 -5.33 5.43 -5.01
N ILE A 205 -6.50 5.71 -4.43
CA ILE A 205 -7.71 6.05 -5.21
C ILE A 205 -7.47 7.31 -6.06
N TRP A 206 -6.82 8.33 -5.51
CA TRP A 206 -6.51 9.54 -6.25
C TRP A 206 -5.54 9.28 -7.42
N MET A 207 -4.49 8.51 -7.20
CA MET A 207 -3.50 8.13 -8.22
C MET A 207 -4.11 7.26 -9.33
N ILE A 208 -5.07 6.39 -8.99
CA ILE A 208 -5.83 5.61 -9.98
C ILE A 208 -6.60 6.54 -10.94
N ARG A 209 -7.16 7.65 -10.43
CA ARG A 209 -7.89 8.63 -11.25
C ARG A 209 -6.99 9.51 -12.11
N LEU A 210 -5.76 9.77 -11.68
CA LEU A 210 -4.81 10.62 -12.41
C LEU A 210 -4.21 9.94 -13.65
N GLY A 211 -4.32 8.62 -13.75
CA GLY A 211 -3.99 7.84 -14.94
C GLY A 211 -2.99 6.72 -14.70
N PRO A 212 -2.89 5.77 -15.66
CA PRO A 212 -2.26 4.47 -15.44
C PRO A 212 -0.75 4.56 -15.12
N LYS A 213 -0.01 5.49 -15.72
CA LYS A 213 1.44 5.64 -15.47
C LYS A 213 1.74 6.00 -14.01
N ARG A 214 0.97 6.93 -13.44
CA ARG A 214 1.11 7.35 -12.03
C ARG A 214 0.65 6.25 -11.09
N THR A 215 -0.41 5.54 -11.47
CA THR A 215 -0.88 4.38 -10.70
C THR A 215 0.18 3.30 -10.61
N ILE A 216 0.84 2.93 -11.72
CA ILE A 216 1.90 1.90 -11.71
C ILE A 216 3.06 2.31 -10.81
N ALA A 217 3.54 3.56 -10.94
CA ALA A 217 4.62 4.07 -10.09
C ALA A 217 4.24 4.03 -8.60
N TYR A 218 3.00 4.39 -8.27
CA TYR A 218 2.49 4.33 -6.91
C TYR A 218 2.38 2.89 -6.40
N LEU A 219 1.86 1.96 -7.21
CA LEU A 219 1.76 0.54 -6.85
C LEU A 219 3.11 -0.10 -6.54
N LEU A 220 4.16 0.25 -7.32
CA LEU A 220 5.51 -0.22 -7.06
C LEU A 220 6.05 0.28 -5.72
N LEU A 221 5.78 1.54 -5.38
CA LEU A 221 6.15 2.11 -4.10
C LEU A 221 5.41 1.42 -2.94
N VAL A 222 4.09 1.25 -3.06
CA VAL A 222 3.25 0.56 -2.05
C VAL A 222 3.73 -0.88 -1.85
N MET A 223 4.02 -1.59 -2.95
CA MET A 223 4.54 -2.96 -2.90
C MET A 223 5.89 -3.03 -2.16
N GLN A 224 6.80 -2.09 -2.39
CA GLN A 224 8.08 -2.06 -1.66
C GLN A 224 7.92 -1.76 -0.19
N MET A 225 7.11 -0.75 0.16
CA MET A 225 6.83 -0.40 1.55
C MET A 225 6.23 -1.60 2.29
N SER A 226 5.29 -2.30 1.64
CA SER A 226 4.64 -3.50 2.16
C SER A 226 5.61 -4.69 2.25
N ALA A 227 6.50 -4.88 1.27
CA ALA A 227 7.50 -5.94 1.29
C ALA A 227 8.52 -5.76 2.45
N VAL A 228 9.03 -4.53 2.63
CA VAL A 228 9.97 -4.22 3.71
C VAL A 228 9.26 -4.28 5.06
N GLY A 229 8.04 -3.75 5.15
CA GLY A 229 7.22 -3.87 6.35
C GLY A 229 6.94 -5.32 6.72
N SER A 230 6.69 -6.18 5.72
CA SER A 230 6.47 -7.61 5.93
C SER A 230 7.72 -8.35 6.38
N LEU A 231 8.90 -8.04 5.82
CA LEU A 231 10.19 -8.57 6.31
C LEU A 231 10.41 -8.19 7.78
N GLY A 232 10.25 -6.91 8.11
CA GLY A 232 10.41 -6.42 9.48
C GLY A 232 9.42 -7.04 10.46
N PHE A 233 8.16 -7.19 10.04
CA PHE A 233 7.12 -7.83 10.85
C PHE A 233 7.39 -9.31 11.06
N TYR A 234 7.80 -10.05 10.01
CA TYR A 234 8.18 -11.46 10.12
C TYR A 234 9.31 -11.67 11.12
N MET A 235 10.34 -10.82 11.11
CA MET A 235 11.44 -10.86 12.08
C MET A 235 10.97 -10.68 13.53
N MET A 236 9.90 -9.92 13.77
CA MET A 236 9.32 -9.75 15.11
C MET A 236 8.50 -10.97 15.55
N CYS A 237 7.94 -11.73 14.60
CA CYS A 237 7.09 -12.88 14.86
C CYS A 237 7.84 -14.20 15.04
N ILE A 238 9.00 -14.39 14.38
CA ILE A 238 9.83 -15.61 14.52
C ILE A 238 10.66 -15.68 15.82
N ALA A 239 10.29 -14.91 16.84
CA ALA A 239 10.96 -14.82 18.14
C ALA A 239 10.55 -15.95 19.09
#